data_AF-F5VWH3-F1
#
_entry.id   AF-F5VWH3-F1
#
_cell.length_a   1.000
_cell.length_b   1.000
_cell.length_c   1.000
_cell.angle_alpha   90.00
_cell.angle_beta   90.00
_cell.angle_gamma   90.00
#
_symmetry.space_group_name_H-M   'P 1'
#
loop_
_entity.id
_entity.type
_entity.pdbx_description
1 polymer ?
#
loop_
_entity_poly.entity_id
_entity_poly.type
_entity_poly.pdbx_seq_one_letter_code
_entity_poly.pdbx_strand_id
1 'polypeptide(L)'
;MYSLDKNGSPTPLYRDQLNQYEVDHIIPYSFLPIDSIDNKVLTHRENNQRKLDNIPDKETVANMKPFWEKLYNAKLISQTKYQRLTTSERTPDGVLTESMKAGFIERQLVETRQIIKHVARILDNRFSDTKIITLKSQLVTNFRNTFHIAKIRELNDYHHAHDAYLAVVVGQTLLKAYPKLAPELIYGHHAHFNRHEENKATIRKYLYSNIMRFFNNPDSKVSKDIWDCNRDLPIIKDIIYNSQVNFVKRTMIKKGAFYNQNPVGKFNKQIAANNRYPLKTKVSSLDTSIYGGYGPMNSALSIIIIAERFNEKKCKIETVKEFHDIFIIDYKKFNNDPFQFLNDTSENGFLKKNNINRVLAFYRVPKYSLMQKIDGTRMLFESKSNLHKATQFKLTKTQNELFFHMRRLLTKSNLMDLKSESAIKESQNFILKHKEEFDNISNQLSAFSQKMLGDTTSLKNLIKGYNERKIKEINSSEETIKYFYDNFIKMFSFVKSGAPKDINDFFNNKYTVARMRPKPDKKLLNATLIHQSITGLYETRIDLSKLGED
;
A
#
# COMPACT_ATOMS: atom_id res chain seq x y z
N MET A 1 27.99 9.68 13.81
CA MET A 1 29.06 10.66 14.09
C MET A 1 30.39 9.94 14.00
N TYR A 2 31.29 10.46 13.18
CA TYR A 2 32.58 9.86 12.83
C TYR A 2 33.77 10.78 13.11
N SER A 3 33.56 11.92 13.77
CA SER A 3 34.60 12.92 14.02
C SER A 3 34.73 13.22 15.52
N LEU A 4 35.98 13.46 15.93
CA LEU A 4 36.32 14.02 17.23
C LEU A 4 36.68 15.51 17.05
N ASP A 5 36.44 16.31 18.09
CA ASP A 5 36.94 17.67 18.23
C ASP A 5 38.42 17.67 18.64
N LYS A 6 38.98 18.88 18.80
CA LYS A 6 40.39 19.10 19.16
C LYS A 6 40.79 18.50 20.51
N ASN A 7 39.82 18.14 21.36
CA ASN A 7 40.02 17.57 22.69
C ASN A 7 39.79 16.04 22.70
N GLY A 8 39.64 15.42 21.52
CA GLY A 8 39.37 13.98 21.41
C GLY A 8 37.95 13.59 21.83
N SER A 9 37.02 14.56 21.95
CA SER A 9 35.61 14.29 22.24
C SER A 9 34.79 14.28 20.95
N PRO A 10 33.69 13.50 20.84
CA PRO A 10 32.85 13.51 19.64
C PRO A 10 32.36 14.91 19.27
N THR A 11 32.54 15.33 18.01
CA THR A 11 32.14 16.67 17.55
C THR A 11 30.63 16.89 17.74
N PRO A 12 30.20 17.95 18.44
CA PRO A 12 28.78 18.19 18.66
C PRO A 12 28.02 18.45 17.35
N LEU A 13 26.77 17.99 17.30
CA LEU A 13 25.81 18.33 16.23
C LEU A 13 24.74 19.25 16.79
N TYR A 14 24.35 20.25 15.99
CA TYR A 14 23.37 21.26 16.38
C TYR A 14 22.03 21.00 15.70
N ARG A 15 20.94 21.02 16.49
CA ARG A 15 19.58 20.68 16.02
C ARG A 15 19.05 21.66 14.97
N ASP A 16 19.44 22.91 15.06
CA ASP A 16 19.10 24.00 14.14
C ASP A 16 19.89 23.93 12.82
N GLN A 17 20.90 23.06 12.72
CA GLN A 17 21.79 22.93 11.56
C GLN A 17 21.70 21.56 10.87
N LEU A 18 20.59 20.83 11.04
CA LEU A 18 20.42 19.48 10.49
C LEU A 18 20.57 19.42 8.95
N ASN A 19 20.33 20.52 8.25
CA ASN A 19 20.52 20.64 6.81
C ASN A 19 22.00 20.62 6.37
N GLN A 20 22.94 20.85 7.30
CA GLN A 20 24.39 20.80 7.04
C GLN A 20 24.98 19.40 7.21
N TYR A 21 24.18 18.45 7.71
CA TYR A 21 24.61 17.09 7.99
C TYR A 21 24.02 16.10 6.99
N GLU A 22 24.68 14.94 6.88
CA GLU A 22 24.24 13.85 6.02
C GLU A 22 23.92 12.60 6.85
N VAL A 23 22.94 11.84 6.35
CA VAL A 23 22.60 10.53 6.90
C VAL A 23 23.34 9.49 6.07
N ASP A 24 24.37 8.91 6.65
CA ASP A 24 25.23 7.90 6.00
C ASP A 24 24.87 6.48 6.46
N HIS A 25 25.08 5.50 5.58
CA HIS A 25 24.93 4.09 5.89
C HIS A 25 26.26 3.48 6.37
N ILE A 26 26.28 2.91 7.58
CA ILE A 26 27.49 2.35 8.22
C ILE A 26 28.16 1.31 7.32
N ILE A 27 27.39 0.31 6.90
CA ILE A 27 27.74 -0.55 5.77
C ILE A 27 27.07 0.05 4.55
N PRO A 28 27.81 0.33 3.47
CA PRO A 28 27.27 0.98 2.27
C PRO A 28 26.00 0.29 1.77
N TYR A 29 25.01 1.10 1.40
CA TYR A 29 23.69 0.62 0.98
C TYR A 29 23.77 -0.31 -0.26
N SER A 30 24.79 -0.13 -1.10
CA SER A 30 25.11 -0.99 -2.24
C SER A 30 25.37 -2.45 -1.83
N PHE A 31 26.05 -2.66 -0.69
CA PHE A 31 26.31 -3.99 -0.14
C PHE A 31 25.19 -4.48 0.77
N LEU A 32 24.60 -3.59 1.57
CA LEU A 32 23.54 -3.93 2.51
C LEU A 32 22.38 -2.93 2.39
N PRO A 33 21.37 -3.19 1.55
CA PRO A 33 20.26 -2.28 1.27
C PRO A 33 19.22 -2.26 2.41
N ILE A 34 19.71 -2.15 3.64
CA ILE A 34 18.92 -2.05 4.86
C ILE A 34 18.90 -0.58 5.28
N ASP A 35 17.72 0.04 5.15
CA ASP A 35 17.50 1.43 5.56
C ASP A 35 17.06 1.56 7.04
N SER A 36 17.62 0.72 7.92
CA SER A 36 17.35 0.73 9.36
C SER A 36 18.23 1.77 10.07
N ILE A 37 17.75 2.30 11.20
CA ILE A 37 18.55 3.09 12.15
C ILE A 37 19.84 2.33 12.56
N ASP A 38 19.79 0.99 12.58
CA ASP A 38 20.95 0.15 12.89
C ASP A 38 22.02 0.12 11.81
N ASN A 39 21.74 0.66 10.62
CA ASN A 39 22.72 0.82 9.56
C ASN A 39 22.90 2.29 9.18
N LYS A 40 22.36 3.25 9.95
CA LYS A 40 22.43 4.68 9.63
C LYS A 40 23.05 5.50 10.74
N VAL A 41 23.79 6.54 10.38
CA VAL A 41 24.28 7.56 11.32
C VAL A 41 24.09 8.95 10.74
N LEU A 42 23.90 9.93 11.63
CA LEU A 42 24.03 11.34 11.28
C LEU A 42 25.51 11.73 11.42
N THR A 43 26.06 12.40 10.40
CA THR A 43 27.46 12.82 10.35
C THR A 43 27.64 14.09 9.53
N HIS A 44 28.75 14.80 9.72
CA HIS A 44 29.17 15.86 8.81
C HIS A 44 29.41 15.31 7.41
N ARG A 45 29.14 16.14 6.40
CA ARG A 45 29.30 15.83 4.97
C ARG A 45 30.72 15.38 4.62
N GLU A 46 31.73 16.04 5.15
CA GLU A 46 33.15 15.71 4.93
C GLU A 46 33.48 14.27 5.34
N ASN A 47 32.96 13.82 6.49
CA ASN A 47 33.17 12.45 6.96
C ASN A 47 32.54 11.41 6.01
N ASN A 48 31.36 11.72 5.47
CA ASN A 48 30.69 10.83 4.52
C ASN A 48 31.46 10.75 3.19
N GLN A 49 31.93 11.89 2.69
CA GLN A 49 32.76 11.98 1.49
C GLN A 49 34.10 11.26 1.64
N ARG A 50 34.69 11.26 2.85
CA ARG A 50 35.91 10.49 3.15
C ARG A 50 35.67 8.98 3.19
N LYS A 51 34.52 8.53 3.72
CA LYS A 51 34.17 7.10 3.86
C LYS A 51 33.84 6.41 2.53
N LEU A 52 33.23 7.14 1.58
CA LEU A 52 32.80 6.61 0.28
C LEU A 52 32.00 5.29 0.42
N ASP A 53 32.20 4.33 -0.49
CA ASP A 53 31.59 2.99 -0.50
C ASP A 53 32.31 2.00 0.43
N ASN A 54 32.83 2.45 1.57
CA ASN A 54 33.48 1.60 2.56
C ASN A 54 32.83 1.70 3.95
N ILE A 55 33.26 0.83 4.86
CA ILE A 55 32.95 0.92 6.30
C ILE A 55 33.84 1.98 6.98
N PRO A 56 33.52 2.42 8.21
CA PRO A 56 34.41 3.29 8.98
C PRO A 56 35.81 2.66 9.10
N ASP A 57 36.84 3.41 8.73
CA ASP A 57 38.23 2.96 8.75
C ASP A 57 38.72 2.69 10.20
N LYS A 58 39.85 1.99 10.34
CA LYS A 58 40.37 1.58 11.66
C LYS A 58 40.68 2.76 12.58
N GLU A 59 41.17 3.88 12.03
CA GLU A 59 41.50 5.07 12.81
C GLU A 59 40.22 5.71 13.37
N THR A 60 39.21 5.91 12.51
CA THR A 60 37.88 6.39 12.91
C THR A 60 37.27 5.48 13.97
N VAL A 61 37.39 4.16 13.83
CA VAL A 61 36.86 3.22 14.82
C VAL A 61 37.60 3.30 16.14
N ALA A 62 38.94 3.31 16.14
CA ALA A 62 39.74 3.44 17.36
C ALA A 62 39.37 4.70 18.16
N ASN A 63 39.22 5.82 17.45
CA ASN A 63 38.88 7.12 18.02
C ASN A 63 37.44 7.17 18.58
N MET A 64 36.47 6.60 17.86
CA MET A 64 35.05 6.72 18.22
C MET A 64 34.53 5.58 19.10
N LYS A 65 35.24 4.46 19.21
CA LYS A 65 34.78 3.26 19.92
C LYS A 65 34.41 3.51 21.38
N PRO A 66 35.20 4.26 22.20
CA PRO A 66 34.81 4.54 23.59
C PRO A 66 33.46 5.27 23.67
N PHE A 67 33.19 6.18 22.74
CA PHE A 67 31.90 6.86 22.66
C PHE A 67 30.77 5.91 22.23
N TRP A 68 30.98 5.11 21.19
CA TRP A 68 29.98 4.15 20.74
C TRP A 68 29.67 3.08 21.79
N GLU A 69 30.64 2.68 22.60
CA GLU A 69 30.46 1.77 23.72
C GLU A 69 29.61 2.41 24.83
N LYS A 70 29.85 3.68 25.16
CA LYS A 70 28.96 4.45 26.06
C LYS A 70 27.53 4.47 25.53
N LEU A 71 27.33 4.73 24.23
CA LEU A 71 26.00 4.70 23.60
C LEU A 71 25.37 3.31 23.65
N TYR A 72 26.16 2.25 23.44
CA TYR A 72 25.68 0.87 23.47
C TYR A 72 25.26 0.46 24.89
N ASN A 73 26.08 0.76 25.89
CA ASN A 73 25.79 0.49 27.30
C ASN A 73 24.58 1.29 27.80
N ALA A 74 24.39 2.51 27.31
CA ALA A 74 23.21 3.32 27.55
C ALA A 74 21.97 2.88 26.74
N LYS A 75 22.07 1.82 25.92
CA LYS A 75 21.01 1.30 25.04
C LYS A 75 20.51 2.31 24.00
N LEU A 76 21.32 3.33 23.67
CA LEU A 76 21.04 4.32 22.62
C LEU A 76 21.35 3.77 21.21
N ILE A 77 22.20 2.74 21.13
CA ILE A 77 22.43 1.97 19.90
C ILE A 77 22.30 0.46 20.17
N SER A 78 21.86 -0.30 19.18
CA SER A 78 21.78 -1.75 19.28
C SER A 78 23.14 -2.43 19.18
N GLN A 79 23.22 -3.69 19.62
CA GLN A 79 24.40 -4.52 19.43
C GLN A 79 24.75 -4.67 17.94
N THR A 80 23.73 -4.81 17.08
CA THR A 80 23.92 -4.88 15.63
C THR A 80 24.58 -3.61 15.09
N LYS A 81 24.11 -2.44 15.54
CA LYS A 81 24.68 -1.14 15.13
C LYS A 81 26.12 -0.98 15.61
N TYR A 82 26.38 -1.30 16.87
CA TYR A 82 27.73 -1.26 17.45
C TYR A 82 28.68 -2.17 16.67
N GLN A 83 28.30 -3.43 16.41
CA GLN A 83 29.08 -4.36 15.61
C GLN A 83 29.35 -3.84 14.19
N ARG A 84 28.37 -3.20 13.54
CA ARG A 84 28.57 -2.61 12.21
C ARG A 84 29.58 -1.45 12.26
N LEU A 85 29.48 -0.60 13.26
CA LEU A 85 30.40 0.53 13.45
C LEU A 85 31.83 0.06 13.67
N THR A 86 32.04 -1.03 14.42
CA THR A 86 33.36 -1.60 14.73
C THR A 86 33.79 -2.71 13.75
N THR A 87 33.21 -2.75 12.55
CA THR A 87 33.50 -3.84 11.59
C THR A 87 34.98 -3.88 11.20
N SER A 88 35.63 -2.72 11.02
CA SER A 88 37.01 -2.64 10.51
C SER A 88 38.05 -3.26 11.44
N GLU A 89 37.79 -3.29 12.76
CA GLU A 89 38.65 -3.98 13.75
C GLU A 89 38.78 -5.48 13.49
N ARG A 90 37.74 -6.07 12.89
CA ARG A 90 37.64 -7.52 12.64
C ARG A 90 38.01 -7.88 11.20
N THR A 91 38.63 -6.94 10.46
CA THR A 91 39.05 -7.13 9.08
C THR A 91 40.55 -6.84 8.93
N PRO A 92 41.29 -7.64 8.13
CA PRO A 92 42.74 -7.48 7.98
C PRO A 92 43.15 -6.06 7.57
N ASP A 93 42.50 -5.51 6.54
CA ASP A 93 42.87 -4.21 5.95
C ASP A 93 41.95 -3.05 6.37
N GLY A 94 41.06 -3.27 7.34
CA GLY A 94 40.09 -2.24 7.75
C GLY A 94 38.95 -2.02 6.75
N VAL A 95 38.81 -2.91 5.77
CA VAL A 95 37.79 -2.87 4.72
C VAL A 95 36.96 -4.16 4.73
N LEU A 96 35.77 -4.11 4.13
CA LEU A 96 34.95 -5.31 3.95
C LEU A 96 35.70 -6.37 3.14
N THR A 97 35.89 -7.55 3.74
CA THR A 97 36.48 -8.70 3.03
C THR A 97 35.55 -9.17 1.92
N GLU A 98 36.13 -9.86 0.93
CA GLU A 98 35.36 -10.40 -0.20
C GLU A 98 34.29 -11.41 0.23
N SER A 99 34.58 -12.21 1.27
CA SER A 99 33.62 -13.12 1.89
C SER A 99 32.45 -12.38 2.54
N MET A 100 32.72 -11.27 3.25
CA MET A 100 31.68 -10.45 3.86
C MET A 100 30.79 -9.77 2.81
N LYS A 101 31.41 -9.22 1.75
CA LYS A 101 30.66 -8.67 0.61
C LYS A 101 29.77 -9.73 -0.03
N ALA A 102 30.31 -10.91 -0.32
CA ALA A 102 29.54 -12.03 -0.87
C ALA A 102 28.36 -12.42 0.03
N GLY A 103 28.58 -12.54 1.35
CA GLY A 103 27.52 -12.85 2.31
C GLY A 103 26.46 -11.75 2.44
N PHE A 104 26.81 -10.47 2.24
CA PHE A 104 25.82 -9.41 2.19
C PHE A 104 24.98 -9.48 0.92
N ILE A 105 25.59 -9.76 -0.23
CA ILE A 105 24.86 -9.87 -1.50
C ILE A 105 23.99 -11.14 -1.52
N GLU A 106 24.46 -12.28 -0.99
CA GLU A 106 23.65 -13.49 -0.79
C GLU A 106 22.39 -13.18 0.05
N ARG A 107 22.55 -12.42 1.14
CA ARG A 107 21.40 -11.93 1.93
C ARG A 107 20.49 -10.96 1.16
N GLN A 108 20.90 -10.37 0.05
CA GLN A 108 19.97 -9.59 -0.78
C GLN A 108 19.05 -10.48 -1.63
N LEU A 109 19.48 -11.71 -1.91
CA LEU A 109 18.81 -12.64 -2.81
C LEU A 109 17.94 -13.65 -2.06
N VAL A 110 18.50 -14.25 -1.01
CA VAL A 110 17.88 -15.34 -0.26
C VAL A 110 16.92 -14.81 0.79
N GLU A 111 15.70 -15.37 0.84
CA GLU A 111 14.73 -15.07 1.87
C GLU A 111 15.05 -15.79 3.18
N THR A 112 15.28 -15.02 4.24
CA THR A 112 15.73 -15.54 5.54
C THR A 112 14.67 -15.42 6.63
N ARG A 113 13.57 -14.71 6.39
CA ARG A 113 12.52 -14.49 7.39
C ARG A 113 11.72 -15.76 7.65
N GLN A 114 11.60 -16.14 8.93
CA GLN A 114 10.90 -17.36 9.35
C GLN A 114 9.42 -17.37 8.93
N ILE A 115 8.75 -16.23 8.94
CA ILE A 115 7.36 -16.13 8.47
C ILE A 115 7.21 -16.59 7.02
N ILE A 116 8.18 -16.27 6.15
CA ILE A 116 8.14 -16.69 4.74
C ILE A 116 8.50 -18.17 4.61
N LYS A 117 9.48 -18.66 5.38
CA LYS A 117 9.80 -20.10 5.43
C LYS A 117 8.62 -20.95 5.88
N HIS A 118 7.84 -20.48 6.84
CA HIS A 118 6.62 -21.17 7.26
C HIS A 118 5.53 -21.14 6.19
N VAL A 119 5.36 -20.03 5.47
CA VAL A 119 4.44 -19.98 4.31
C VAL A 119 4.90 -20.96 3.23
N ALA A 120 6.20 -20.99 2.90
CA ALA A 120 6.76 -21.91 1.94
C ALA A 120 6.50 -23.37 2.35
N ARG A 121 6.73 -23.71 3.63
CA ARG A 121 6.42 -25.03 4.19
C ARG A 121 4.94 -25.40 4.09
N ILE A 122 4.03 -24.46 4.36
CA ILE A 122 2.58 -24.72 4.24
C ILE A 122 2.21 -25.06 2.78
N LEU A 123 2.81 -24.36 1.82
CA LEU A 123 2.58 -24.62 0.40
C LEU A 123 3.21 -25.93 -0.05
N ASP A 124 4.46 -26.18 0.34
CA ASP A 124 5.21 -27.40 0.04
C ASP A 124 4.49 -28.66 0.55
N ASN A 125 4.03 -28.64 1.81
CA ASN A 125 3.23 -29.72 2.39
C ASN A 125 1.89 -29.95 1.68
N ARG A 126 1.31 -28.90 1.07
CA ARG A 126 0.03 -29.00 0.36
C ARG A 126 0.19 -29.42 -1.11
N PHE A 127 1.32 -29.08 -1.72
CA PHE A 127 1.60 -29.28 -3.14
C PHE A 127 2.95 -30.01 -3.30
N SER A 128 2.96 -31.32 -3.00
CA SER A 128 4.17 -32.15 -2.93
C SER A 128 5.01 -32.17 -4.20
N ASP A 129 4.38 -32.04 -5.37
CA ASP A 129 5.06 -32.11 -6.67
C ASP A 129 5.45 -30.72 -7.22
N THR A 130 5.34 -29.67 -6.40
CA THR A 130 5.57 -28.28 -6.81
C THR A 130 6.79 -27.68 -6.13
N LYS A 131 7.70 -27.11 -6.92
CA LYS A 131 8.85 -26.36 -6.40
C LYS A 131 8.40 -25.00 -5.86
N ILE A 132 8.51 -24.80 -4.55
CA ILE A 132 8.18 -23.53 -3.91
C ILE A 132 9.39 -22.59 -3.94
N ILE A 133 9.29 -21.52 -4.73
CA ILE A 133 10.34 -20.52 -4.89
C ILE A 133 10.07 -19.33 -3.96
N THR A 134 11.10 -18.91 -3.22
CA THR A 134 11.06 -17.70 -2.39
C THR A 134 11.98 -16.63 -2.95
N LEU A 135 11.46 -15.42 -3.13
CA LEU A 135 12.19 -14.28 -3.71
C LEU A 135 12.05 -13.06 -2.80
N LYS A 136 13.15 -12.33 -2.64
CA LYS A 136 13.12 -11.02 -1.98
C LYS A 136 12.49 -9.97 -2.88
N SER A 137 11.66 -9.10 -2.29
CA SER A 137 11.01 -7.98 -2.99
C SER A 137 12.00 -6.99 -3.62
N GLN A 138 13.25 -6.99 -3.16
CA GLN A 138 14.32 -6.18 -3.75
C GLN A 138 14.60 -6.57 -5.20
N LEU A 139 14.49 -7.85 -5.57
CA LEU A 139 14.73 -8.31 -6.94
C LEU A 139 13.69 -7.75 -7.91
N VAL A 140 12.42 -7.78 -7.52
CA VAL A 140 11.31 -7.15 -8.28
C VAL A 140 11.48 -5.63 -8.35
N THR A 141 11.93 -5.01 -7.25
CA THR A 141 12.21 -3.56 -7.21
C THR A 141 13.34 -3.18 -8.15
N ASN A 142 14.42 -3.97 -8.18
CA ASN A 142 15.54 -3.79 -9.09
C ASN A 142 15.09 -3.92 -10.54
N PHE A 143 14.35 -4.98 -10.88
CA PHE A 143 13.80 -5.17 -12.22
C PHE A 143 12.94 -3.97 -12.67
N ARG A 144 12.06 -3.48 -11.79
CA ARG A 144 11.25 -2.28 -12.04
C ARG A 144 12.12 -1.05 -12.33
N ASN A 145 13.19 -0.86 -11.56
CA ASN A 145 14.12 0.25 -11.73
C ASN A 145 14.90 0.15 -13.03
N THR A 146 15.38 -1.05 -13.38
CA THR A 146 16.10 -1.32 -14.62
C THR A 146 15.28 -0.99 -15.87
N PHE A 147 13.96 -1.19 -15.82
CA PHE A 147 13.09 -1.05 -17.01
C PHE A 147 12.04 0.06 -16.91
N HIS A 148 12.24 1.01 -15.99
CA HIS A 148 11.40 2.19 -15.82
C HIS A 148 9.92 1.88 -15.52
N ILE A 149 9.67 0.82 -14.75
CA ILE A 149 8.31 0.40 -14.40
C ILE A 149 7.91 1.04 -13.06
N ALA A 150 7.11 2.09 -13.11
CA ALA A 150 6.65 2.77 -11.92
C ALA A 150 5.80 1.88 -11.00
N LYS A 151 5.88 2.18 -9.71
CA LYS A 151 5.01 1.60 -8.67
C LYS A 151 4.42 2.75 -7.86
N ILE A 152 3.20 3.13 -8.19
CA ILE A 152 2.48 4.26 -7.59
C ILE A 152 1.33 3.69 -6.76
N ARG A 153 1.50 3.63 -5.43
CA ARG A 153 0.52 2.95 -4.54
C ARG A 153 -0.77 3.76 -4.39
N GLU A 154 -0.68 5.06 -4.58
CA GLU A 154 -1.78 6.02 -4.44
C GLU A 154 -2.67 6.07 -5.70
N LEU A 155 -2.19 5.54 -6.83
CA LEU A 155 -2.92 5.42 -8.09
C LEU A 155 -4.02 4.36 -8.02
N ASN A 156 -3.60 3.13 -7.75
CA ASN A 156 -4.48 1.96 -7.76
C ASN A 156 -3.85 0.80 -6.99
N ASP A 157 -4.61 -0.27 -6.81
CA ASP A 157 -4.15 -1.47 -6.11
C ASP A 157 -3.57 -2.55 -7.05
N TYR A 158 -3.46 -2.27 -8.35
CA TYR A 158 -2.91 -3.21 -9.35
C TYR A 158 -1.43 -3.50 -9.14
N HIS A 159 -0.71 -2.63 -8.44
CA HIS A 159 0.69 -2.87 -8.10
C HIS A 159 0.91 -4.20 -7.35
N HIS A 160 -0.08 -4.72 -6.61
CA HIS A 160 0.00 -6.04 -5.98
C HIS A 160 0.04 -7.17 -7.02
N ALA A 161 -0.84 -7.12 -8.03
CA ALA A 161 -0.86 -8.10 -9.11
C ALA A 161 0.41 -7.99 -9.98
N HIS A 162 0.84 -6.77 -10.29
CA HIS A 162 2.07 -6.54 -11.06
C HIS A 162 3.30 -7.05 -10.31
N ASP A 163 3.39 -6.87 -8.99
CA ASP A 163 4.50 -7.41 -8.19
C ASP A 163 4.48 -8.95 -8.17
N ALA A 164 3.31 -9.57 -8.08
CA ALA A 164 3.18 -11.03 -8.14
C ALA A 164 3.62 -11.58 -9.52
N TYR A 165 3.16 -10.94 -10.61
CA TYR A 165 3.57 -11.28 -11.97
C TYR A 165 5.08 -11.13 -12.16
N LEU A 166 5.65 -9.97 -11.77
CA LEU A 166 7.09 -9.73 -11.89
C LEU A 166 7.92 -10.67 -11.00
N ALA A 167 7.41 -11.09 -9.85
CA ALA A 167 8.09 -12.09 -9.03
C ALA A 167 8.21 -13.44 -9.76
N VAL A 168 7.16 -13.86 -10.49
CA VAL A 168 7.21 -15.07 -11.32
C VAL A 168 8.21 -14.90 -12.47
N VAL A 169 8.12 -13.79 -13.22
CA VAL A 169 9.03 -13.49 -14.34
C VAL A 169 10.48 -13.51 -13.86
N VAL A 170 10.81 -12.69 -12.86
CA VAL A 170 12.18 -12.56 -12.34
C VAL A 170 12.65 -13.89 -11.76
N GLY A 171 11.82 -14.58 -10.99
CA GLY A 171 12.16 -15.87 -10.39
C GLY A 171 12.50 -16.95 -11.39
N GLN A 172 11.63 -17.13 -12.39
CA GLN A 172 11.82 -18.14 -13.42
C GLN A 172 13.02 -17.82 -14.31
N THR A 173 13.17 -16.57 -14.75
CA THR A 173 14.31 -16.17 -15.58
C THR A 173 15.62 -16.32 -14.81
N LEU A 174 15.67 -15.97 -13.52
CA LEU A 174 16.86 -16.16 -12.68
C LEU A 174 17.25 -17.64 -12.54
N LEU A 175 16.28 -18.53 -12.29
CA LEU A 175 16.56 -19.96 -12.16
C LEU A 175 17.00 -20.60 -13.49
N LYS A 176 16.46 -20.14 -14.62
CA LYS A 176 16.91 -20.59 -15.95
C LYS A 176 18.31 -20.07 -16.29
N ALA A 177 18.58 -18.79 -16.02
CA ALA A 177 19.87 -18.17 -16.28
C ALA A 177 20.99 -18.73 -15.37
N TYR A 178 20.65 -19.03 -14.11
CA TYR A 178 21.59 -19.53 -13.11
C TYR A 178 20.98 -20.71 -12.32
N PRO A 179 20.96 -21.94 -12.90
CA PRO A 179 20.40 -23.11 -12.23
C PRO A 179 21.05 -23.44 -10.88
N LYS A 180 22.32 -23.05 -10.70
CA LYS A 180 23.06 -23.19 -9.43
C LYS A 180 22.44 -22.43 -8.25
N LEU A 181 21.50 -21.50 -8.48
CA LEU A 181 20.76 -20.79 -7.43
C LEU A 181 19.56 -21.58 -6.88
N ALA A 182 19.20 -22.70 -7.51
CA ALA A 182 18.08 -23.51 -7.07
C ALA A 182 18.13 -23.87 -5.56
N PRO A 183 19.28 -24.28 -4.98
CA PRO A 183 19.38 -24.59 -3.55
C PRO A 183 19.20 -23.37 -2.65
N GLU A 184 19.25 -22.14 -3.17
CA GLU A 184 19.08 -20.90 -2.40
C GLU A 184 17.66 -20.36 -2.48
N LEU A 185 16.98 -20.55 -3.61
CA LEU A 185 15.66 -19.98 -3.88
C LEU A 185 14.52 -20.97 -3.69
N ILE A 186 14.77 -22.27 -3.90
CA ILE A 186 13.75 -23.33 -3.80
C ILE A 186 13.76 -23.89 -2.39
N TYR A 187 12.60 -23.88 -1.75
CA TYR A 187 12.40 -24.47 -0.44
C TYR A 187 12.74 -25.98 -0.46
N GLY A 188 13.27 -26.50 0.66
CA GLY A 188 13.66 -27.91 0.79
C GLY A 188 14.98 -28.31 0.10
N HIS A 189 15.47 -27.56 -0.90
CA HIS A 189 16.68 -27.90 -1.65
C HIS A 189 18.00 -27.48 -0.98
N HIS A 190 17.94 -26.81 0.18
CA HIS A 190 19.12 -26.36 0.93
C HIS A 190 20.03 -27.49 1.44
N ALA A 191 19.51 -28.73 1.57
CA ALA A 191 20.21 -29.85 2.20
C ALA A 191 21.32 -30.47 1.32
N HIS A 192 21.30 -30.24 0.01
CA HIS A 192 22.23 -30.88 -0.94
C HIS A 192 23.41 -30.00 -1.38
N PHE A 193 23.59 -28.81 -0.77
CA PHE A 193 24.68 -27.90 -1.15
C PHE A 193 25.90 -28.07 -0.22
N ASN A 194 26.96 -28.72 -0.72
CA ASN A 194 28.26 -28.75 -0.04
C ASN A 194 28.87 -27.34 -0.03
N ARG A 195 28.60 -26.58 1.05
CA ARG A 195 29.14 -25.23 1.25
C ARG A 195 30.67 -25.16 1.22
N HIS A 196 31.34 -26.28 1.46
CA HIS A 196 32.80 -26.36 1.55
C HIS A 196 33.51 -26.55 0.20
N GLU A 197 32.88 -27.12 -0.84
CA GLU A 197 33.59 -27.54 -2.07
C GLU A 197 33.65 -26.46 -3.17
N GLU A 198 32.73 -25.49 -3.20
CA GLU A 198 32.70 -24.41 -4.23
C GLU A 198 32.98 -23.00 -3.65
N ASN A 199 33.80 -22.89 -2.59
CA ASN A 199 34.14 -21.63 -1.92
C ASN A 199 35.27 -20.82 -2.59
N LYS A 200 35.05 -20.30 -3.79
CA LYS A 200 35.78 -19.09 -4.22
C LYS A 200 34.87 -17.89 -3.97
N ALA A 201 35.07 -17.21 -2.83
CA ALA A 201 34.32 -16.02 -2.44
C ALA A 201 34.21 -14.97 -3.57
N THR A 202 35.22 -14.91 -4.44
CA THR A 202 35.28 -14.07 -5.64
C THR A 202 34.25 -14.47 -6.72
N ILE A 203 34.03 -15.77 -6.95
CA ILE A 203 33.05 -16.28 -7.94
C ILE A 203 31.63 -16.00 -7.44
N ARG A 204 31.36 -16.24 -6.15
CA ARG A 204 30.09 -15.89 -5.51
C ARG A 204 29.81 -14.40 -5.57
N LYS A 205 30.78 -13.55 -5.20
CA LYS A 205 30.64 -12.10 -5.31
C LYS A 205 30.30 -11.68 -6.74
N TYR A 206 31.03 -12.19 -7.74
CA TYR A 206 30.80 -11.85 -9.15
C TYR A 206 29.42 -12.33 -9.66
N LEU A 207 29.01 -13.55 -9.27
CA LEU A 207 27.69 -14.10 -9.61
C LEU A 207 26.58 -13.23 -9.00
N TYR A 208 26.66 -12.92 -7.71
CA TYR A 208 25.60 -12.22 -7.02
C TYR A 208 25.58 -10.70 -7.30
N SER A 209 26.74 -10.05 -7.52
CA SER A 209 26.80 -8.62 -7.86
C SER A 209 26.25 -8.33 -9.27
N ASN A 210 26.27 -9.32 -10.16
CA ASN A 210 25.82 -9.19 -11.55
C ASN A 210 24.52 -9.94 -11.84
N ILE A 211 23.90 -10.56 -10.83
CA ILE A 211 22.80 -11.50 -11.01
C ILE A 211 21.54 -10.88 -11.63
N MET A 212 21.38 -9.56 -11.50
CA MET A 212 20.30 -8.81 -12.14
C MET A 212 20.81 -7.98 -13.33
N ARG A 213 22.12 -7.83 -13.51
CA ARG A 213 22.69 -6.97 -14.56
C ARG A 213 22.49 -7.58 -15.96
N PHE A 214 22.41 -8.90 -16.06
CA PHE A 214 22.18 -9.59 -17.33
C PHE A 214 20.86 -9.16 -18.01
N PHE A 215 19.87 -8.70 -17.25
CA PHE A 215 18.59 -8.24 -17.79
C PHE A 215 18.74 -7.06 -18.76
N ASN A 216 19.72 -6.18 -18.53
CA ASN A 216 19.91 -4.96 -19.33
C ASN A 216 21.37 -4.79 -19.78
N ASN A 217 22.12 -5.89 -19.87
CA ASN A 217 23.48 -5.90 -20.39
C ASN A 217 23.49 -6.58 -21.77
N PRO A 218 23.77 -5.84 -22.86
CA PRO A 218 23.88 -6.40 -24.21
C PRO A 218 24.93 -7.52 -24.32
N ASP A 219 26.01 -7.44 -23.53
CA ASP A 219 27.12 -8.39 -23.52
C ASP A 219 26.92 -9.53 -22.53
N SER A 220 25.68 -9.74 -22.09
CA SER A 220 25.32 -10.84 -21.20
C SER A 220 25.65 -12.21 -21.83
N LYS A 221 26.27 -13.09 -21.03
CA LYS A 221 26.52 -14.49 -21.40
C LYS A 221 25.27 -15.39 -21.27
N VAL A 222 24.16 -14.85 -20.78
CA VAL A 222 22.88 -15.59 -20.69
C VAL A 222 22.29 -15.72 -22.09
N SER A 223 21.86 -16.93 -22.47
CA SER A 223 21.24 -17.18 -23.77
C SER A 223 20.01 -16.29 -24.01
N LYS A 224 19.86 -15.78 -25.24
CA LYS A 224 18.66 -15.03 -25.68
C LYS A 224 17.38 -15.86 -25.64
N ASP A 225 17.49 -17.20 -25.64
CA ASP A 225 16.35 -18.08 -25.43
C ASP A 225 15.78 -18.00 -24.01
N ILE A 226 16.63 -17.66 -23.04
CA ILE A 226 16.25 -17.48 -21.63
C ILE A 226 15.73 -16.06 -21.39
N TRP A 227 16.42 -15.07 -21.95
CA TRP A 227 16.04 -13.66 -21.82
C TRP A 227 16.52 -12.86 -23.04
N ASP A 228 15.58 -12.22 -23.73
CA ASP A 228 15.87 -11.21 -24.74
C ASP A 228 15.07 -9.95 -24.40
N CYS A 229 15.79 -8.87 -24.07
CA CYS A 229 15.19 -7.59 -23.73
C CYS A 229 14.27 -7.06 -24.84
N ASN A 230 14.60 -7.29 -26.13
CA ASN A 230 13.80 -6.78 -27.24
C ASN A 230 12.52 -7.60 -27.47
N ARG A 231 12.51 -8.88 -27.07
CA ARG A 231 11.35 -9.78 -27.19
C ARG A 231 10.46 -9.76 -25.94
N ASP A 232 11.08 -9.96 -24.77
CA ASP A 232 10.37 -10.28 -23.54
C ASP A 232 9.89 -9.01 -22.81
N LEU A 233 10.68 -7.93 -22.81
CA LEU A 233 10.31 -6.70 -22.11
C LEU A 233 9.05 -6.03 -22.68
N PRO A 234 8.84 -5.95 -24.02
CA PRO A 234 7.60 -5.41 -24.56
C PRO A 234 6.37 -6.17 -24.08
N ILE A 235 6.43 -7.51 -24.01
CA ILE A 235 5.34 -8.37 -23.52
C ILE A 235 5.07 -8.08 -22.03
N ILE A 236 6.11 -7.99 -21.22
CA ILE A 236 6.00 -7.67 -19.78
C ILE A 236 5.37 -6.29 -19.57
N LYS A 237 5.83 -5.27 -20.32
CA LYS A 237 5.27 -3.92 -20.24
C LYS A 237 3.81 -3.91 -20.72
N ASP A 238 3.47 -4.62 -21.79
CA ASP A 238 2.09 -4.73 -22.28
C ASP A 238 1.17 -5.36 -21.22
N ILE A 239 1.58 -6.47 -20.60
CA ILE A 239 0.83 -7.10 -19.51
C ILE A 239 0.59 -6.12 -18.36
N ILE A 240 1.63 -5.42 -17.91
CA ILE A 240 1.56 -4.47 -16.78
C ILE A 240 0.65 -3.27 -17.08
N TYR A 241 0.66 -2.75 -18.31
CA TYR A 241 -0.05 -1.50 -18.61
C TYR A 241 -1.44 -1.73 -19.20
N ASN A 242 -1.64 -2.80 -19.96
CA ASN A 242 -2.86 -3.01 -20.75
C ASN A 242 -3.78 -4.13 -20.22
N SER A 243 -3.30 -5.06 -19.40
CA SER A 243 -4.14 -6.17 -18.90
C SER A 243 -5.25 -5.72 -17.95
N GLN A 244 -6.41 -6.36 -18.04
CA GLN A 244 -7.45 -6.21 -17.02
C GLN A 244 -7.03 -6.99 -15.77
N VAL A 245 -6.99 -6.30 -14.62
CA VAL A 245 -6.56 -6.88 -13.35
C VAL A 245 -7.79 -7.10 -12.48
N ASN A 246 -7.95 -8.33 -11.99
CA ASN A 246 -9.01 -8.66 -11.04
C ASN A 246 -8.68 -8.10 -9.66
N PHE A 247 -9.38 -7.03 -9.30
CA PHE A 247 -9.36 -6.46 -7.96
C PHE A 247 -10.62 -6.88 -7.20
N VAL A 248 -10.43 -7.65 -6.13
CA VAL A 248 -11.52 -8.06 -5.24
C VAL A 248 -11.28 -7.50 -3.86
N LYS A 249 -12.26 -6.75 -3.35
CA LYS A 249 -12.30 -6.39 -1.93
C LYS A 249 -13.04 -7.47 -1.17
N ARG A 250 -12.34 -8.19 -0.28
CA ARG A 250 -12.95 -9.25 0.53
C ARG A 250 -14.15 -8.72 1.31
N THR A 251 -15.32 -9.30 1.06
CA THR A 251 -16.54 -9.03 1.81
C THR A 251 -16.41 -9.55 3.24
N MET A 252 -17.06 -8.89 4.19
CA MET A 252 -17.00 -9.34 5.58
C MET A 252 -18.19 -8.95 6.42
N ILE A 253 -18.42 -9.75 7.45
CA ILE A 253 -19.26 -9.39 8.58
C ILE A 253 -18.31 -8.80 9.63
N LYS A 254 -18.47 -7.51 9.93
CA LYS A 254 -17.59 -6.79 10.85
C LYS A 254 -17.77 -7.35 12.27
N LYS A 255 -16.65 -7.63 12.93
CA LYS A 255 -16.57 -8.01 14.35
C LYS A 255 -15.78 -6.94 15.12
N GLY A 256 -15.81 -6.99 16.44
CA GLY A 256 -15.06 -6.09 17.32
C GLY A 256 -15.98 -5.22 18.18
N ALA A 257 -15.56 -3.98 18.45
CA ALA A 257 -16.27 -3.08 19.36
C ALA A 257 -17.68 -2.73 18.87
N PHE A 258 -18.65 -2.70 19.79
CA PHE A 258 -20.05 -2.37 19.48
C PHE A 258 -20.26 -0.90 19.08
N TYR A 259 -19.51 0.01 19.70
CA TYR A 259 -19.60 1.46 19.53
C TYR A 259 -18.28 2.12 19.98
N ASN A 260 -18.15 3.44 19.76
CA ASN A 260 -17.05 4.21 20.37
C ASN A 260 -17.16 4.17 21.90
N GLN A 261 -16.05 3.85 22.57
CA GLN A 261 -15.99 3.70 24.03
C GLN A 261 -16.13 5.03 24.78
N ASN A 262 -15.91 6.16 24.11
CA ASN A 262 -16.13 7.48 24.70
C ASN A 262 -17.61 7.84 24.60
N PRO A 263 -18.33 7.96 25.73
CA PRO A 263 -19.73 8.35 25.71
C PRO A 263 -19.85 9.81 25.25
N VAL A 264 -20.95 10.10 24.56
CA VAL A 264 -21.31 11.46 24.16
C VAL A 264 -22.38 12.00 25.09
N GLY A 265 -22.23 13.26 25.51
CA GLY A 265 -23.20 13.93 26.36
C GLY A 265 -24.52 14.24 25.66
N LYS A 266 -25.54 14.63 26.45
CA LYS A 266 -26.90 14.91 25.97
C LYS A 266 -26.95 15.88 24.77
N PHE A 267 -26.14 16.94 24.79
CA PHE A 267 -26.10 18.00 23.79
C PHE A 267 -25.21 17.70 22.56
N ASN A 268 -24.78 16.46 22.35
CA ASN A 268 -23.97 16.13 21.19
C ASN A 268 -24.76 16.35 19.88
N LYS A 269 -24.23 17.23 19.02
CA LYS A 269 -24.84 17.61 17.74
C LYS A 269 -24.56 16.63 16.59
N GLN A 270 -23.60 15.72 16.74
CA GLN A 270 -23.19 14.78 15.69
C GLN A 270 -23.98 13.48 15.73
N ILE A 271 -24.42 13.05 16.93
CA ILE A 271 -25.13 11.79 17.15
C ILE A 271 -26.42 12.09 17.89
N ALA A 272 -27.55 11.95 17.19
CA ALA A 272 -28.88 12.09 17.78
C ALA A 272 -29.11 11.09 18.92
N ALA A 273 -29.91 11.46 19.92
CA ALA A 273 -30.15 10.65 21.12
C ALA A 273 -30.59 9.21 20.78
N ASN A 274 -31.56 9.06 19.89
CA ASN A 274 -32.09 7.77 19.42
C ASN A 274 -31.05 6.87 18.72
N ASN A 275 -29.90 7.41 18.29
CA ASN A 275 -28.81 6.66 17.67
C ASN A 275 -27.66 6.36 18.65
N ARG A 276 -27.84 6.66 19.94
CA ARG A 276 -26.90 6.35 21.01
C ARG A 276 -27.32 5.05 21.69
N TYR A 277 -26.35 4.28 22.14
CA TYR A 277 -26.59 3.15 23.03
C TYR A 277 -26.59 3.64 24.50
N PRO A 278 -27.57 3.26 25.33
CA PRO A 278 -27.66 3.70 26.72
C PRO A 278 -26.40 3.38 27.55
N LEU A 279 -26.07 4.25 28.51
CA LEU A 279 -24.93 4.06 29.43
C LEU A 279 -25.12 2.85 30.36
N LYS A 280 -26.37 2.56 30.76
CA LYS A 280 -26.75 1.41 31.56
C LYS A 280 -28.03 0.80 30.99
N THR A 281 -28.08 -0.54 30.97
CA THR A 281 -29.23 -1.31 30.45
C THR A 281 -29.67 -2.47 31.35
N LYS A 282 -28.88 -2.88 32.34
CA LYS A 282 -29.14 -4.09 33.15
C LYS A 282 -30.19 -3.92 34.26
N VAL A 283 -30.29 -2.74 34.86
CA VAL A 283 -31.20 -2.46 35.99
C VAL A 283 -32.30 -1.50 35.55
N SER A 284 -31.90 -0.40 34.93
CA SER A 284 -32.78 0.53 34.21
C SER A 284 -32.06 1.01 32.96
N SER A 285 -32.80 1.12 31.86
CA SER A 285 -32.29 1.71 30.62
C SER A 285 -32.26 3.23 30.79
N LEU A 286 -31.07 3.82 30.90
CA LEU A 286 -30.94 5.27 31.02
C LEU A 286 -31.30 5.93 29.69
N ASP A 287 -32.23 6.89 29.72
CA ASP A 287 -32.61 7.63 28.53
C ASP A 287 -31.42 8.44 27.97
N THR A 288 -31.10 8.14 26.73
CA THR A 288 -30.03 8.76 25.95
C THR A 288 -30.24 10.25 25.67
N SER A 289 -31.48 10.73 25.76
CA SER A 289 -31.83 12.15 25.62
C SER A 289 -31.40 12.96 26.85
N ILE A 290 -31.43 12.34 28.03
CA ILE A 290 -31.12 12.96 29.33
C ILE A 290 -29.65 12.73 29.70
N TYR A 291 -29.20 11.47 29.65
CA TYR A 291 -27.89 11.06 30.18
C TYR A 291 -26.81 10.92 29.11
N GLY A 292 -27.16 11.10 27.83
CA GLY A 292 -26.26 10.77 26.73
C GLY A 292 -26.09 9.26 26.57
N GLY A 293 -25.05 8.84 25.84
CA GLY A 293 -24.84 7.42 25.55
C GLY A 293 -23.63 7.17 24.67
N TYR A 294 -23.42 5.92 24.28
CA TYR A 294 -22.32 5.54 23.41
C TYR A 294 -22.70 5.65 21.93
N GLY A 295 -21.77 6.13 21.10
CA GLY A 295 -21.98 6.21 19.66
C GLY A 295 -20.76 6.77 18.91
N PRO A 296 -20.68 6.59 17.59
CA PRO A 296 -21.64 5.89 16.74
C PRO A 296 -21.60 4.37 16.93
N MET A 297 -22.72 3.71 16.69
CA MET A 297 -22.79 2.23 16.71
C MET A 297 -22.11 1.64 15.47
N ASN A 298 -21.40 0.53 15.67
CA ASN A 298 -20.75 -0.19 14.60
C ASN A 298 -21.71 -1.23 14.00
N SER A 299 -21.97 -1.12 12.70
CA SER A 299 -22.68 -2.15 11.93
C SER A 299 -21.81 -3.38 11.66
N ALA A 300 -22.38 -4.57 11.81
CA ALA A 300 -21.79 -5.86 11.43
C ALA A 300 -21.93 -6.09 9.92
N LEU A 301 -23.15 -5.94 9.43
CA LEU A 301 -23.55 -6.00 8.03
C LEU A 301 -24.79 -5.14 7.81
N SER A 302 -25.24 -5.04 6.57
CA SER A 302 -26.53 -4.44 6.24
C SER A 302 -27.45 -5.47 5.61
N ILE A 303 -28.73 -5.17 5.59
CA ILE A 303 -29.75 -5.97 4.93
C ILE A 303 -30.56 -5.08 4.01
N ILE A 304 -31.11 -5.67 2.96
CA ILE A 304 -32.24 -5.11 2.21
C ILE A 304 -33.48 -5.79 2.77
N ILE A 305 -34.50 -5.04 3.15
CA ILE A 305 -35.79 -5.61 3.55
C ILE A 305 -36.86 -5.26 2.53
N ILE A 306 -37.87 -6.12 2.46
CA ILE A 306 -39.19 -5.83 1.91
C ILE A 306 -40.16 -5.88 3.09
N ALA A 307 -40.90 -4.80 3.27
CA ALA A 307 -41.70 -4.61 4.46
C ALA A 307 -42.98 -3.83 4.18
N GLU A 308 -43.98 -4.02 5.02
CA GLU A 308 -45.21 -3.23 5.05
C GLU A 308 -45.00 -2.02 5.95
N ARG A 309 -45.34 -0.82 5.45
CA ARG A 309 -45.33 0.42 6.20
C ARG A 309 -46.64 1.18 5.98
N PHE A 310 -47.24 1.66 7.07
CA PHE A 310 -48.39 2.55 7.00
C PHE A 310 -47.96 3.93 6.47
N ASN A 311 -48.59 4.35 5.38
CA ASN A 311 -48.41 5.68 4.81
C ASN A 311 -49.50 6.61 5.35
N GLU A 312 -49.15 7.43 6.33
CA GLU A 312 -50.07 8.39 6.96
C GLU A 312 -50.75 9.33 5.96
N LYS A 313 -50.04 9.75 4.91
CA LYS A 313 -50.57 10.69 3.90
C LYS A 313 -51.64 10.07 3.00
N LYS A 314 -51.54 8.76 2.77
CA LYS A 314 -52.46 8.02 1.90
C LYS A 314 -53.42 7.12 2.68
N CYS A 315 -53.33 7.12 4.01
CA CYS A 315 -54.09 6.28 4.93
C CYS A 315 -54.12 4.79 4.52
N LYS A 316 -53.01 4.24 4.01
CA LYS A 316 -52.93 2.83 3.57
C LYS A 316 -51.58 2.20 3.86
N ILE A 317 -51.56 0.87 3.92
CA ILE A 317 -50.33 0.08 4.00
C ILE A 317 -49.70 0.00 2.61
N GLU A 318 -48.41 0.30 2.52
CA GLU A 318 -47.62 0.17 1.29
C GLU A 318 -46.43 -0.78 1.52
N THR A 319 -46.07 -1.51 0.48
CA THR A 319 -44.82 -2.29 0.48
C THR A 319 -43.65 -1.37 0.20
N VAL A 320 -42.65 -1.40 1.07
CA VAL A 320 -41.42 -0.61 0.97
C VAL A 320 -40.21 -1.52 0.91
N LYS A 321 -39.19 -1.04 0.22
CA LYS A 321 -37.89 -1.68 0.10
C LYS A 321 -36.81 -0.72 0.59
N GLU A 322 -35.97 -1.15 1.52
CA GLU A 322 -35.00 -0.26 2.16
C GLU A 322 -33.78 -0.98 2.75
N PHE A 323 -32.68 -0.24 2.89
CA PHE A 323 -31.46 -0.71 3.54
C PHE A 323 -31.52 -0.49 5.06
N HIS A 324 -31.15 -1.51 5.82
CA HIS A 324 -30.95 -1.41 7.27
C HIS A 324 -29.60 -1.96 7.69
N ASP A 325 -29.05 -1.40 8.75
CA ASP A 325 -27.82 -1.90 9.35
C ASP A 325 -28.16 -2.82 10.52
N ILE A 326 -27.48 -3.96 10.59
CA ILE A 326 -27.50 -4.82 11.77
C ILE A 326 -26.25 -4.52 12.57
N PHE A 327 -26.42 -3.98 13.78
CA PHE A 327 -25.31 -3.63 14.65
C PHE A 327 -24.60 -4.86 15.21
N ILE A 328 -23.30 -4.73 15.52
CA ILE A 328 -22.50 -5.86 16.06
C ILE A 328 -23.12 -6.41 17.34
N ILE A 329 -23.71 -5.55 18.18
CA ILE A 329 -24.37 -5.97 19.42
C ILE A 329 -25.63 -6.81 19.17
N ASP A 330 -26.35 -6.55 18.08
CA ASP A 330 -27.59 -7.22 17.72
C ASP A 330 -27.35 -8.43 16.80
N TYR A 331 -26.18 -8.52 16.18
CA TYR A 331 -25.86 -9.52 15.16
C TYR A 331 -26.06 -10.95 15.64
N LYS A 332 -25.74 -11.28 16.90
CA LYS A 332 -25.94 -12.63 17.44
C LYS A 332 -27.43 -13.00 17.46
N LYS A 333 -28.30 -12.08 17.89
CA LYS A 333 -29.75 -12.31 17.92
C LYS A 333 -30.31 -12.45 16.50
N PHE A 334 -29.94 -11.50 15.62
CA PHE A 334 -30.32 -11.54 14.21
C PHE A 334 -29.86 -12.82 13.50
N ASN A 335 -28.65 -13.33 13.80
CA ASN A 335 -28.12 -14.50 13.13
C ASN A 335 -28.79 -15.81 13.59
N ASN A 336 -29.32 -15.85 14.82
CA ASN A 336 -30.01 -17.02 15.36
C ASN A 336 -31.41 -17.17 14.75
N ASP A 337 -32.22 -16.10 14.83
CA ASP A 337 -33.55 -16.06 14.20
C ASP A 337 -33.78 -14.68 13.56
N PRO A 338 -33.47 -14.54 12.25
CA PRO A 338 -33.59 -13.28 11.55
C PRO A 338 -35.02 -12.75 11.51
N PHE A 339 -36.02 -13.61 11.26
CA PHE A 339 -37.40 -13.16 11.10
C PHE A 339 -38.01 -12.77 12.44
N GLN A 340 -37.71 -13.51 13.52
CA GLN A 340 -38.10 -13.11 14.87
C GLN A 340 -37.47 -11.77 15.25
N PHE A 341 -36.18 -11.55 14.97
CA PHE A 341 -35.51 -10.28 15.23
C PHE A 341 -36.12 -9.11 14.44
N LEU A 342 -36.37 -9.32 13.14
CA LEU A 342 -36.89 -8.27 12.25
C LEU A 342 -38.37 -7.95 12.48
N ASN A 343 -39.16 -8.91 12.98
CA ASN A 343 -40.57 -8.73 13.33
C ASN A 343 -40.82 -8.56 14.84
N ASP A 344 -39.81 -8.17 15.60
CA ASP A 344 -39.95 -7.86 17.03
C ASP A 344 -40.80 -6.60 17.22
N THR A 345 -41.97 -6.78 17.86
CA THR A 345 -42.98 -5.75 18.14
C THR A 345 -42.74 -4.99 19.44
N SER A 346 -41.74 -5.39 20.25
CA SER A 346 -41.41 -4.70 21.50
C SER A 346 -40.97 -3.25 21.25
N GLU A 347 -41.05 -2.41 22.29
CA GLU A 347 -40.72 -0.99 22.21
C GLU A 347 -39.29 -0.72 21.67
N ASN A 348 -38.36 -1.63 21.95
CA ASN A 348 -36.98 -1.57 21.48
C ASN A 348 -36.69 -2.51 20.29
N GLY A 349 -37.73 -3.16 19.76
CA GLY A 349 -37.69 -4.08 18.63
C GLY A 349 -37.43 -3.38 17.30
N PHE A 350 -37.10 -4.18 16.28
CA PHE A 350 -36.74 -3.67 14.96
C PHE A 350 -37.88 -2.90 14.28
N LEU A 351 -39.13 -3.36 14.41
CA LEU A 351 -40.29 -2.75 13.77
C LEU A 351 -40.54 -1.33 14.29
N LYS A 352 -40.65 -1.17 15.61
CA LYS A 352 -40.91 0.13 16.27
C LYS A 352 -39.78 1.13 16.02
N LYS A 353 -38.52 0.71 16.15
CA LYS A 353 -37.35 1.57 15.91
C LYS A 353 -37.26 2.12 14.48
N ASN A 354 -37.81 1.41 13.51
CA ASN A 354 -37.71 1.76 12.09
C ASN A 354 -39.05 2.21 11.48
N ASN A 355 -40.10 2.34 12.29
CA ASN A 355 -41.47 2.65 11.86
C ASN A 355 -41.94 1.73 10.71
N ILE A 356 -41.95 0.43 10.97
CA ILE A 356 -42.34 -0.64 10.05
C ILE A 356 -43.45 -1.45 10.70
N ASN A 357 -44.45 -1.89 9.92
CA ASN A 357 -45.54 -2.73 10.41
C ASN A 357 -45.15 -4.22 10.43
N ARG A 358 -44.53 -4.70 9.34
CA ARG A 358 -44.11 -6.10 9.20
C ARG A 358 -43.01 -6.23 8.17
N VAL A 359 -42.01 -7.08 8.41
CA VAL A 359 -41.00 -7.48 7.42
C VAL A 359 -41.43 -8.78 6.76
N LEU A 360 -41.56 -8.74 5.43
CA LEU A 360 -42.00 -9.86 4.58
C LEU A 360 -40.82 -10.71 4.10
N ALA A 361 -39.74 -10.04 3.67
CA ALA A 361 -38.53 -10.71 3.20
C ALA A 361 -37.30 -9.85 3.49
N PHE A 362 -36.12 -10.47 3.50
CA PHE A 362 -34.86 -9.75 3.61
C PHE A 362 -33.74 -10.43 2.85
N TYR A 363 -32.70 -9.67 2.51
CA TYR A 363 -31.48 -10.13 1.88
C TYR A 363 -30.26 -9.57 2.60
N ARG A 364 -29.24 -10.39 2.84
CA ARG A 364 -28.02 -9.97 3.56
C ARG A 364 -27.02 -9.31 2.61
N VAL A 365 -26.51 -8.15 3.00
CA VAL A 365 -25.48 -7.39 2.29
C VAL A 365 -24.27 -7.22 3.22
N PRO A 366 -23.28 -8.13 3.14
CA PRO A 366 -22.02 -7.98 3.88
C PRO A 366 -21.29 -6.68 3.53
N LYS A 367 -20.40 -6.25 4.42
CA LYS A 367 -19.56 -5.08 4.13
C LYS A 367 -18.65 -5.34 2.94
N TYR A 368 -18.43 -4.30 2.15
CA TYR A 368 -17.68 -4.27 0.90
C TYR A 368 -18.29 -5.12 -0.23
N SER A 369 -19.59 -5.44 -0.15
CA SER A 369 -20.29 -6.06 -1.27
C SER A 369 -20.22 -5.17 -2.51
N LEU A 370 -19.91 -5.74 -3.68
CA LEU A 370 -19.82 -5.01 -4.92
C LEU A 370 -21.22 -4.81 -5.51
N MET A 371 -21.61 -3.57 -5.75
CA MET A 371 -22.89 -3.24 -6.37
C MET A 371 -22.65 -2.49 -7.67
N GLN A 372 -23.27 -2.96 -8.75
CA GLN A 372 -23.29 -2.30 -10.06
C GLN A 372 -24.62 -1.58 -10.24
N LYS A 373 -24.55 -0.26 -10.38
CA LYS A 373 -25.71 0.58 -10.67
C LYS A 373 -26.21 0.35 -12.10
N ILE A 374 -27.40 0.89 -12.39
CA ILE A 374 -28.04 0.82 -13.71
C ILE A 374 -27.18 1.46 -14.81
N ASP A 375 -26.44 2.52 -14.49
CA ASP A 375 -25.49 3.18 -15.40
C ASP A 375 -24.19 2.38 -15.63
N GLY A 376 -24.08 1.18 -15.05
CA GLY A 376 -22.91 0.31 -15.13
C GLY A 376 -21.78 0.65 -14.16
N THR A 377 -21.85 1.77 -13.44
CA THR A 377 -20.82 2.14 -12.45
C THR A 377 -20.88 1.22 -11.24
N ARG A 378 -19.72 0.97 -10.64
CA ARG A 378 -19.57 0.03 -9.53
C ARG A 378 -19.14 0.74 -8.26
N MET A 379 -19.75 0.35 -7.13
CA MET A 379 -19.44 0.85 -5.80
C MET A 379 -19.34 -0.31 -4.81
N LEU A 380 -18.54 -0.13 -3.76
CA LEU A 380 -18.46 -1.06 -2.64
C LEU A 380 -19.42 -0.60 -1.54
N PHE A 381 -20.36 -1.44 -1.16
CA PHE A 381 -21.34 -1.14 -0.12
C PHE A 381 -20.74 -1.35 1.27
N GLU A 382 -20.64 -0.31 2.10
CA GLU A 382 -20.08 -0.43 3.47
C GLU A 382 -21.18 -0.53 4.53
N SER A 383 -22.22 0.29 4.40
CA SER A 383 -23.39 0.34 5.28
C SER A 383 -24.53 1.09 4.60
N LYS A 384 -25.71 1.15 5.23
CA LYS A 384 -26.84 1.96 4.77
C LYS A 384 -26.50 3.45 4.62
N SER A 385 -25.39 3.91 5.20
CA SER A 385 -24.99 5.32 5.22
C SER A 385 -23.71 5.63 4.46
N ASN A 386 -22.94 4.61 4.03
CA ASN A 386 -21.65 4.81 3.37
C ASN A 386 -21.44 3.85 2.20
N LEU A 387 -20.94 4.41 1.11
CA LEU A 387 -20.36 3.67 0.00
C LEU A 387 -18.86 3.97 -0.10
N HIS A 388 -18.12 3.00 -0.60
CA HIS A 388 -16.71 3.13 -0.94
C HIS A 388 -16.55 3.06 -2.46
N LYS A 389 -15.52 3.73 -2.96
CA LYS A 389 -15.18 3.70 -4.40
C LYS A 389 -14.71 2.29 -4.76
N ALA A 390 -15.16 1.76 -5.89
CA ALA A 390 -14.63 0.52 -6.48
C ALA A 390 -13.64 0.80 -7.63
N THR A 391 -13.26 2.06 -7.81
CA THR A 391 -12.54 2.59 -8.96
C THR A 391 -11.06 2.18 -8.98
N GLN A 392 -10.52 1.94 -10.17
CA GLN A 392 -9.11 1.65 -10.40
C GLN A 392 -8.62 2.46 -11.60
N PHE A 393 -8.22 3.71 -11.38
CA PHE A 393 -7.70 4.58 -12.44
C PHE A 393 -6.34 4.04 -12.95
N LYS A 394 -6.14 4.08 -14.26
CA LYS A 394 -4.93 3.59 -14.93
C LYS A 394 -4.27 4.73 -15.68
N LEU A 395 -2.94 4.77 -15.60
CA LEU A 395 -2.10 5.59 -16.45
C LEU A 395 -1.65 4.79 -17.67
N THR A 396 -1.39 5.49 -18.78
CA THR A 396 -0.74 4.88 -19.96
C THR A 396 0.71 4.46 -19.64
N LYS A 397 1.34 3.71 -20.55
CA LYS A 397 2.77 3.35 -20.44
C LYS A 397 3.66 4.58 -20.27
N THR A 398 3.49 5.58 -21.15
CA THR A 398 4.26 6.83 -21.14
C THR A 398 4.07 7.61 -19.84
N GLN A 399 2.83 7.72 -19.36
CA GLN A 399 2.52 8.39 -18.10
C GLN A 399 3.14 7.66 -16.90
N ASN A 400 3.10 6.33 -16.86
CA ASN A 400 3.78 5.59 -15.79
C ASN A 400 5.30 5.84 -15.82
N GLU A 401 5.91 5.82 -16.99
CA GLU A 401 7.34 6.06 -17.16
C GLU A 401 7.72 7.49 -16.75
N LEU A 402 6.86 8.49 -17.02
CA LEU A 402 7.00 9.85 -16.51
C LEU A 402 7.13 9.89 -14.98
N PHE A 403 6.22 9.24 -14.25
CA PHE A 403 6.29 9.17 -12.78
C PHE A 403 7.46 8.32 -12.28
N PHE A 404 7.94 7.36 -13.07
CA PHE A 404 9.19 6.66 -12.76
C PHE A 404 10.37 7.64 -12.74
N HIS A 405 10.54 8.43 -13.80
CA HIS A 405 11.63 9.40 -13.92
C HIS A 405 11.54 10.49 -12.84
N MET A 406 10.35 11.02 -12.56
CA MET A 406 10.16 11.97 -11.44
C MET A 406 10.60 11.35 -10.11
N ARG A 407 10.14 10.13 -9.80
CA ARG A 407 10.52 9.45 -8.56
C ARG A 407 12.02 9.14 -8.50
N ARG A 408 12.66 8.83 -9.64
CA ARG A 408 14.11 8.65 -9.75
C ARG A 408 14.85 9.94 -9.40
N LEU A 409 14.38 11.10 -9.88
CA LEU A 409 14.99 12.37 -9.51
C LEU A 409 14.75 12.77 -8.05
N LEU A 410 13.66 12.31 -7.43
CA LEU A 410 13.35 12.58 -6.01
C LEU A 410 13.94 11.56 -5.02
N THR A 411 14.47 10.41 -5.49
CA THR A 411 15.06 9.42 -4.59
C THR A 411 16.40 9.91 -4.05
N LYS A 412 16.75 9.49 -2.83
CA LYS A 412 18.07 9.73 -2.22
C LYS A 412 19.04 8.56 -2.40
N SER A 413 18.57 7.45 -2.98
CA SER A 413 19.36 6.23 -3.16
C SER A 413 20.05 6.20 -4.51
N ASN A 414 21.35 5.85 -4.52
CA ASN A 414 22.13 5.59 -5.75
C ASN A 414 22.06 4.13 -6.21
N LEU A 415 21.14 3.31 -5.66
CA LEU A 415 20.98 1.91 -6.05
C LEU A 415 20.75 1.77 -7.56
N MET A 416 21.40 0.81 -8.23
CA MET A 416 21.27 0.57 -9.69
C MET A 416 21.58 1.83 -10.54
N ASP A 417 22.56 2.64 -10.13
CA ASP A 417 23.03 3.81 -10.87
C ASP A 417 21.92 4.85 -11.17
N LEU A 418 20.86 4.86 -10.36
CA LEU A 418 19.68 5.72 -10.51
C LEU A 418 20.01 7.23 -10.49
N LYS A 419 21.20 7.59 -10.00
CA LYS A 419 21.72 8.95 -9.87
C LYS A 419 23.02 9.18 -10.62
N SER A 420 23.40 8.27 -11.52
CA SER A 420 24.46 8.56 -12.48
C SER A 420 24.11 9.80 -13.30
N GLU A 421 25.12 10.54 -13.76
CA GLU A 421 24.90 11.76 -14.54
C GLU A 421 24.07 11.50 -15.80
N SER A 422 24.32 10.36 -16.46
CA SER A 422 23.52 9.89 -17.60
C SER A 422 22.07 9.63 -17.22
N ALA A 423 21.80 8.94 -16.10
CA ALA A 423 20.43 8.70 -15.63
C ALA A 423 19.71 10.00 -15.24
N ILE A 424 20.41 10.97 -14.64
CA ILE A 424 19.80 12.27 -14.31
C ILE A 424 19.38 13.00 -15.60
N LYS A 425 20.29 13.11 -16.57
CA LYS A 425 20.01 13.74 -17.88
C LYS A 425 18.86 13.03 -18.61
N GLU A 426 18.87 11.70 -18.62
CA GLU A 426 17.79 10.90 -19.20
C GLU A 426 16.42 11.24 -18.57
N SER A 427 16.33 11.30 -17.24
CA SER A 427 15.07 11.63 -16.56
C SER A 427 14.62 13.04 -16.84
N GLN A 428 15.53 14.01 -16.79
CA GLN A 428 15.21 15.41 -17.07
C GLN A 428 14.68 15.56 -18.50
N ASN A 429 15.37 14.97 -19.48
CA ASN A 429 14.94 14.98 -20.88
C ASN A 429 13.59 14.30 -21.08
N PHE A 430 13.36 13.14 -20.45
CA PHE A 430 12.08 12.45 -20.55
C PHE A 430 10.93 13.28 -19.99
N ILE A 431 11.12 13.90 -18.81
CA ILE A 431 10.10 14.74 -18.17
C ILE A 431 9.78 15.97 -19.03
N LEU A 432 10.80 16.66 -19.54
CA LEU A 432 10.60 17.85 -20.38
C LEU A 432 9.92 17.51 -21.70
N LYS A 433 10.29 16.38 -22.32
CA LYS A 433 9.68 15.89 -23.57
C LYS A 433 8.20 15.55 -23.42
N HIS A 434 7.77 15.07 -22.25
CA HIS A 434 6.40 14.63 -22.00
C HIS A 434 5.64 15.55 -21.03
N LYS A 435 6.01 16.83 -20.96
CA LYS A 435 5.37 17.80 -20.06
C LYS A 435 3.87 17.97 -20.28
N GLU A 436 3.39 17.79 -21.51
CA GLU A 436 1.97 17.89 -21.86
C GLU A 436 1.13 16.76 -21.22
N GLU A 437 1.76 15.65 -20.82
CA GLU A 437 1.05 14.54 -20.19
C GLU A 437 0.42 14.93 -18.84
N PHE A 438 0.91 15.94 -18.14
CA PHE A 438 0.29 16.37 -16.88
C PHE A 438 -1.14 16.88 -17.10
N ASP A 439 -1.37 17.68 -18.14
CA ASP A 439 -2.72 18.15 -18.50
C ASP A 439 -3.58 16.98 -19.01
N ASN A 440 -3.01 16.07 -19.82
CA ASN A 440 -3.71 14.87 -20.27
C ASN A 440 -4.15 13.97 -19.11
N ILE A 441 -3.28 13.74 -18.13
CA ILE A 441 -3.58 12.97 -16.91
C ILE A 441 -4.70 13.64 -16.12
N SER A 442 -4.62 14.97 -15.93
CA SER A 442 -5.63 15.73 -15.21
C SER A 442 -7.01 15.61 -15.88
N ASN A 443 -7.07 15.76 -17.19
CA ASN A 443 -8.30 15.62 -17.98
C ASN A 443 -8.85 14.19 -17.94
N GLN A 444 -8.00 13.17 -18.11
CA GLN A 444 -8.39 11.77 -18.03
C GLN A 444 -8.91 11.39 -16.64
N LEU A 445 -8.25 11.88 -15.58
CA LEU A 445 -8.68 11.66 -14.19
C LEU A 445 -10.03 12.34 -13.93
N SER A 446 -10.21 13.56 -14.44
CA SER A 446 -11.47 14.29 -14.34
C SER A 446 -12.62 13.51 -15.00
N ALA A 447 -12.45 13.13 -16.27
CA ALA A 447 -13.45 12.37 -17.03
C ALA A 447 -13.74 11.01 -16.37
N PHE A 448 -12.70 10.32 -15.90
CA PHE A 448 -12.87 9.06 -15.18
C PHE A 448 -13.64 9.23 -13.87
N SER A 449 -13.30 10.25 -13.07
CA SER A 449 -14.01 10.56 -11.83
C SER A 449 -15.45 10.94 -12.08
N GLN A 450 -15.72 11.78 -13.08
CA GLN A 450 -17.08 12.19 -13.45
C GLN A 450 -17.91 10.98 -13.87
N LYS A 451 -17.35 10.09 -14.69
CA LYS A 451 -18.02 8.84 -15.10
C LYS A 451 -18.34 7.93 -13.92
N MET A 452 -17.39 7.75 -12.99
CA MET A 452 -17.52 6.75 -11.93
C MET A 452 -18.26 7.27 -10.69
N LEU A 453 -18.10 8.56 -10.38
CA LEU A 453 -18.52 9.17 -9.12
C LEU A 453 -19.49 10.36 -9.31
N GLY A 454 -19.72 10.80 -10.54
CA GLY A 454 -20.56 11.96 -10.87
C GLY A 454 -19.82 13.30 -10.78
N ASP A 455 -20.51 14.37 -11.20
CA ASP A 455 -20.00 15.74 -11.10
C ASP A 455 -20.19 16.27 -9.66
N THR A 456 -19.13 16.21 -8.87
CA THR A 456 -19.17 16.56 -7.45
C THR A 456 -18.42 17.85 -7.15
N THR A 457 -18.82 18.57 -6.10
CA THR A 457 -18.10 19.76 -5.62
C THR A 457 -16.64 19.45 -5.31
N SER A 458 -16.35 18.25 -4.76
CA SER A 458 -14.97 17.80 -4.52
C SER A 458 -14.17 17.69 -5.82
N LEU A 459 -14.75 17.15 -6.90
CA LEU A 459 -14.10 17.10 -8.21
C LEU A 459 -13.86 18.51 -8.78
N LYS A 460 -14.86 19.39 -8.72
CA LYS A 460 -14.73 20.79 -9.15
C LYS A 460 -13.59 21.51 -8.43
N ASN A 461 -13.47 21.31 -7.11
CA ASN A 461 -12.38 21.86 -6.33
C ASN A 461 -11.03 21.24 -6.71
N LEU A 462 -10.96 19.92 -6.95
CA LEU A 462 -9.72 19.28 -7.42
C LEU A 462 -9.23 19.88 -8.75
N ILE A 463 -10.13 20.07 -9.71
CA ILE A 463 -9.76 20.65 -11.01
C ILE A 463 -9.43 22.14 -10.90
N LYS A 464 -10.20 22.89 -10.09
CA LYS A 464 -9.89 24.29 -9.79
C LYS A 464 -8.49 24.45 -9.20
N GLY A 465 -8.13 23.64 -8.21
CA GLY A 465 -6.79 23.68 -7.61
C GLY A 465 -5.66 23.34 -8.59
N TYR A 466 -5.90 22.39 -9.51
CA TYR A 466 -4.95 22.10 -10.60
C TYR A 466 -4.81 23.29 -11.56
N ASN A 467 -5.91 23.91 -11.94
CA ASN A 467 -5.92 25.05 -12.85
C ASN A 467 -5.32 26.31 -12.21
N GLU A 468 -5.48 26.52 -10.91
CA GLU A 468 -4.95 27.67 -10.15
C GLU A 468 -3.53 27.43 -9.59
N ARG A 469 -2.89 26.32 -9.95
CA ARG A 469 -1.54 25.98 -9.48
C ARG A 469 -0.51 27.10 -9.68
N LYS A 470 0.39 27.25 -8.70
CA LYS A 470 1.45 28.28 -8.69
C LYS A 470 2.44 28.07 -9.83
N ILE A 471 2.88 26.83 -10.04
CA ILE A 471 3.82 26.47 -11.10
C ILE A 471 3.02 25.87 -12.26
N LYS A 472 2.94 26.59 -13.38
CA LYS A 472 2.17 26.19 -14.56
C LYS A 472 2.90 25.16 -15.42
N GLU A 473 4.18 25.40 -15.63
CA GLU A 473 5.05 24.56 -16.44
C GLU A 473 6.09 23.84 -15.58
N ILE A 474 6.30 22.57 -15.88
CA ILE A 474 7.36 21.78 -15.25
C ILE A 474 8.72 22.13 -15.85
N ASN A 475 9.75 22.18 -15.00
CA ASN A 475 11.14 22.29 -15.41
C ASN A 475 11.98 21.17 -14.75
N SER A 476 13.29 21.17 -14.99
CA SER A 476 14.22 20.14 -14.50
C SER A 476 14.67 20.33 -13.04
N SER A 477 14.20 21.37 -12.34
CA SER A 477 14.55 21.60 -10.93
C SER A 477 13.87 20.58 -10.01
N GLU A 478 14.59 20.14 -8.98
CA GLU A 478 14.07 19.18 -8.00
C GLU A 478 12.82 19.71 -7.28
N GLU A 479 12.78 21.01 -6.96
CA GLU A 479 11.64 21.67 -6.32
C GLU A 479 10.37 21.60 -7.18
N THR A 480 10.50 21.88 -8.48
CA THR A 480 9.36 21.84 -9.39
C THR A 480 8.90 20.41 -9.65
N ILE A 481 9.83 19.47 -9.84
CA ILE A 481 9.50 18.05 -10.00
C ILE A 481 8.77 17.54 -8.75
N LYS A 482 9.25 17.88 -7.56
CA LYS A 482 8.61 17.53 -6.29
C LYS A 482 7.22 18.12 -6.18
N TYR A 483 7.05 19.40 -6.54
CA TYR A 483 5.77 20.09 -6.54
C TYR A 483 4.74 19.36 -7.41
N PHE A 484 5.08 18.99 -8.64
CA PHE A 484 4.18 18.22 -9.51
C PHE A 484 3.94 16.81 -8.97
N TYR A 485 5.01 16.08 -8.61
CA TYR A 485 4.90 14.70 -8.16
C TYR A 485 3.97 14.58 -6.95
N ASP A 486 4.24 15.32 -5.88
CA ASP A 486 3.48 15.23 -4.63
C ASP A 486 2.00 15.58 -4.84
N ASN A 487 1.70 16.56 -5.71
CA ASN A 487 0.31 16.95 -5.98
C ASN A 487 -0.43 15.95 -6.89
N PHE A 488 0.23 15.34 -7.88
CA PHE A 488 -0.39 14.28 -8.67
C PHE A 488 -0.63 13.01 -7.85
N ILE A 489 0.28 12.66 -6.92
CA ILE A 489 0.05 11.58 -5.95
C ILE A 489 -1.21 11.82 -5.12
N LYS A 490 -1.45 13.08 -4.72
CA LYS A 490 -2.71 13.49 -4.06
C LYS A 490 -3.92 13.34 -4.99
N MET A 491 -3.84 13.79 -6.25
CA MET A 491 -4.94 13.61 -7.22
C MET A 491 -5.28 12.14 -7.44
N PHE A 492 -4.28 11.27 -7.55
CA PHE A 492 -4.47 9.83 -7.68
C PHE A 492 -5.24 9.23 -6.51
N SER A 493 -4.94 9.69 -5.28
CA SER A 493 -5.67 9.26 -4.09
C SER A 493 -7.18 9.61 -4.13
N PHE A 494 -7.56 10.65 -4.88
CA PHE A 494 -8.95 11.06 -5.08
C PHE A 494 -9.77 9.97 -5.78
N VAL A 495 -9.19 9.30 -6.79
CA VAL A 495 -9.84 8.27 -7.61
C VAL A 495 -9.49 6.83 -7.20
N LYS A 496 -8.56 6.64 -6.25
CA LYS A 496 -8.23 5.31 -5.74
C LYS A 496 -9.42 4.62 -5.06
N SER A 497 -9.54 3.30 -5.24
CA SER A 497 -10.52 2.44 -4.55
C SER A 497 -10.51 2.60 -3.02
N GLY A 498 -11.65 2.34 -2.40
CA GLY A 498 -11.84 2.36 -0.96
C GLY A 498 -12.52 3.63 -0.44
N ALA A 499 -12.29 3.91 0.84
CA ALA A 499 -12.89 5.05 1.53
C ALA A 499 -12.35 6.38 0.96
N PRO A 500 -13.21 7.36 0.63
CA PRO A 500 -12.77 8.71 0.27
C PRO A 500 -11.97 9.36 1.40
N LYS A 501 -10.98 10.19 1.02
CA LYS A 501 -10.12 10.93 1.95
C LYS A 501 -10.10 12.42 1.60
N ASP A 502 -9.89 13.25 2.61
CA ASP A 502 -9.64 14.67 2.38
C ASP A 502 -8.25 14.82 1.75
N ILE A 503 -8.11 15.79 0.86
CA ILE A 503 -6.81 16.17 0.30
C ILE A 503 -6.48 17.55 0.82
N ASN A 504 -5.38 17.66 1.57
CA ASN A 504 -4.88 18.91 2.12
C ASN A 504 -3.62 19.37 1.38
N ASP A 505 -3.36 20.67 1.45
CA ASP A 505 -2.17 21.33 0.87
C ASP A 505 -2.02 21.02 -0.63
N PHE A 506 -3.13 21.12 -1.36
CA PHE A 506 -3.22 20.73 -2.77
C PHE A 506 -2.84 21.88 -3.71
N PHE A 507 -1.68 21.81 -4.35
CA PHE A 507 -1.02 22.85 -5.17
C PHE A 507 -0.78 24.21 -4.48
N ASN A 508 -1.40 24.46 -3.32
CA ASN A 508 -1.26 25.62 -2.44
C ASN A 508 -1.50 25.18 -0.98
N ASN A 509 -0.71 25.69 -0.03
CA ASN A 509 -0.64 25.31 1.41
C ASN A 509 -1.94 25.58 2.21
N LYS A 510 -3.02 26.00 1.56
CA LYS A 510 -4.34 26.23 2.17
C LYS A 510 -5.49 25.63 1.36
N TYR A 511 -5.21 25.04 0.20
CA TYR A 511 -6.25 24.46 -0.64
C TYR A 511 -6.60 23.07 -0.13
N THR A 512 -7.88 22.84 0.15
CA THR A 512 -8.39 21.56 0.62
C THR A 512 -9.51 21.05 -0.28
N VAL A 513 -9.47 19.75 -0.58
CA VAL A 513 -10.56 19.05 -1.25
C VAL A 513 -11.21 18.13 -0.23
N ALA A 514 -12.43 18.49 0.17
CA ALA A 514 -13.21 17.69 1.11
C ALA A 514 -13.51 16.31 0.52
N ARG A 515 -13.41 15.28 1.36
CA ARG A 515 -13.72 13.90 0.97
C ARG A 515 -15.17 13.79 0.52
N MET A 516 -15.37 12.99 -0.51
CA MET A 516 -16.70 12.58 -0.92
C MET A 516 -17.35 11.72 0.16
N ARG A 517 -18.68 11.83 0.33
CA ARG A 517 -19.46 11.00 1.25
C ARG A 517 -20.61 10.33 0.51
N PRO A 518 -20.31 9.44 -0.46
CA PRO A 518 -21.35 8.78 -1.23
C PRO A 518 -22.18 7.88 -0.31
N LYS A 519 -23.50 7.93 -0.46
CA LYS A 519 -24.46 7.14 0.32
C LYS A 519 -25.30 6.29 -0.61
N PRO A 520 -25.79 5.12 -0.15
CA PRO A 520 -26.83 4.39 -0.86
C PRO A 520 -28.05 5.27 -1.11
N ASP A 521 -28.53 5.31 -2.34
CA ASP A 521 -29.78 5.97 -2.72
C ASP A 521 -30.86 4.92 -3.05
N LYS A 522 -32.08 5.37 -3.34
CA LYS A 522 -33.19 4.47 -3.71
C LYS A 522 -32.89 3.67 -4.99
N LYS A 523 -32.09 4.23 -5.91
CA LYS A 523 -31.72 3.54 -7.16
C LYS A 523 -30.85 2.32 -6.89
N LEU A 524 -30.02 2.36 -5.84
CA LEU A 524 -29.17 1.24 -5.45
C LEU A 524 -29.96 0.01 -4.95
N LEU A 525 -31.22 0.17 -4.54
CA LEU A 525 -32.10 -0.95 -4.20
C LEU A 525 -32.49 -1.80 -5.43
N ASN A 526 -32.30 -1.26 -6.63
CA ASN A 526 -32.55 -1.92 -7.92
C ASN A 526 -31.24 -2.17 -8.69
N ALA A 527 -30.09 -2.09 -8.00
CA ALA A 527 -28.79 -2.38 -8.60
C ALA A 527 -28.54 -3.89 -8.73
N THR A 528 -27.51 -4.27 -9.47
CA THR A 528 -27.03 -5.65 -9.48
C THR A 528 -26.00 -5.86 -8.37
N LEU A 529 -26.28 -6.75 -7.44
CA LEU A 529 -25.33 -7.21 -6.44
C LEU A 529 -24.41 -8.26 -7.06
N ILE A 530 -23.10 -8.09 -6.93
CA ILE A 530 -22.08 -8.98 -7.52
C ILE A 530 -21.32 -9.67 -6.40
N HIS A 531 -21.50 -10.99 -6.29
CA HIS A 531 -20.71 -11.85 -5.43
C HIS A 531 -19.50 -12.35 -6.19
N GLN A 532 -18.30 -12.04 -5.71
CA GLN A 532 -17.05 -12.42 -6.34
C GLN A 532 -16.37 -13.52 -5.52
N SER A 533 -15.85 -14.54 -6.21
CA SER A 533 -14.89 -15.49 -5.63
C SER A 533 -13.61 -14.78 -5.14
N ILE A 534 -12.76 -15.47 -4.37
CA ILE A 534 -11.55 -14.90 -3.78
C ILE A 534 -10.63 -14.26 -4.84
N THR A 535 -10.58 -14.82 -6.05
CA THR A 535 -9.79 -14.33 -7.19
C THR A 535 -10.58 -13.39 -8.12
N GLY A 536 -11.90 -13.33 -7.98
CA GLY A 536 -12.78 -12.54 -8.85
C GLY A 536 -13.01 -13.16 -10.24
N LEU A 537 -12.56 -14.41 -10.47
CA LEU A 537 -12.77 -15.11 -11.74
C LEU A 537 -14.21 -15.58 -11.92
N TYR A 538 -14.82 -16.05 -10.83
CA TYR A 538 -16.23 -16.40 -10.79
C TYR A 538 -17.04 -15.28 -10.15
N GLU A 539 -18.12 -14.88 -10.81
CA GLU A 539 -19.10 -13.91 -10.33
C GLU A 539 -20.51 -14.51 -10.33
N THR A 540 -21.26 -14.32 -9.25
CA THR A 540 -22.72 -14.49 -9.24
C THR A 540 -23.36 -13.11 -9.17
N ARG A 541 -24.25 -12.82 -10.12
CA ARG A 541 -24.93 -11.53 -10.23
C ARG A 541 -26.40 -11.67 -9.87
N ILE A 542 -26.83 -10.90 -8.89
CA ILE A 542 -28.20 -10.89 -8.38
C ILE A 542 -28.81 -9.55 -8.75
N ASP A 543 -29.82 -9.59 -9.61
CA ASP A 543 -30.61 -8.42 -9.95
C ASP A 543 -31.52 -8.09 -8.76
N LEU A 544 -31.21 -7.01 -8.05
CA LEU A 544 -32.02 -6.63 -6.91
C LEU A 544 -33.37 -6.07 -7.35
N SER A 545 -33.56 -5.60 -8.59
CA SER A 545 -34.85 -5.01 -9.01
C SER A 545 -36.01 -6.01 -8.88
N LYS A 546 -35.73 -7.29 -9.15
CA LYS A 546 -36.67 -8.43 -9.04
C LYS A 546 -36.90 -8.93 -7.61
N LEU A 547 -36.17 -8.38 -6.63
CA LEU A 547 -36.31 -8.80 -5.25
C LEU A 547 -37.65 -8.29 -4.72
N GLY A 548 -38.59 -9.21 -4.53
CA GLY A 548 -39.98 -8.94 -4.14
C GLY A 548 -41.04 -9.22 -5.21
N GLU A 549 -40.62 -9.66 -6.40
CA GLU A 549 -41.51 -10.20 -7.43
C GLU A 549 -41.61 -11.72 -7.23
N ASP A 550 -42.83 -12.26 -7.27
CA ASP A 550 -43.12 -13.71 -7.23
C ASP A 550 -42.86 -14.38 -8.58
#